data_AF-A0A7S3XLP3-F1
#
_entry.id   AF-A0A7S3XLP3-F1
#
_cell.length_a   1.000
_cell.length_b   1.000
_cell.length_c   1.000
_cell.angle_alpha   90.00
_cell.angle_beta   90.00
_cell.angle_gamma   90.00
#
_symmetry.space_group_name_H-M   'P 1'
#
loop_
_entity.id
_entity.type
_entity.pdbx_description
1 polymer ?
#
loop_
_entity_poly.entity_id
_entity_poly.type
_entity_poly.pdbx_seq_one_letter_code
_entity_poly.pdbx_strand_id
1 'polypeptide(L)'
;SMPPTRRKQKAGSERGEINCALLSESVGQEVSSFSSDRIQSLWAGYGEITRIHLEYAAEGKSGEYAPSTIIAKVVHPQRGETGEGHERKLKSYQVEACFYAEVAPAFLAAAAARGGGGGGGADFAVPRPLHVRADGNDALFLLSDIGVDYPQTSWGFDAETGAGPLAWLAAFHAA
;
A
#
# COMPACT_ATOMS: atom_id res chain seq x y z
N SER A 1 3.40 11.85 30.16
CA SER A 1 3.50 11.23 28.83
C SER A 1 4.34 9.99 28.91
N MET A 2 3.76 8.81 28.65
CA MET A 2 4.57 7.63 28.35
C MET A 2 5.07 7.72 26.90
N PRO A 3 6.33 7.38 26.61
CA PRO A 3 6.82 7.31 25.24
C PRO A 3 6.21 6.11 24.51
N PRO A 4 6.03 6.17 23.18
CA PRO A 4 5.62 5.01 22.41
C PRO A 4 6.69 3.92 22.55
N THR A 5 6.24 2.71 22.87
CA THR A 5 7.11 1.54 23.04
C THR A 5 7.66 1.12 21.68
N ARG A 6 8.92 1.45 21.42
CA ARG A 6 9.67 0.99 20.25
C ARG A 6 9.89 -0.51 20.36
N ARG A 7 9.10 -1.30 19.64
CA ARG A 7 9.24 -2.77 19.60
C ARG A 7 10.39 -3.11 18.65
N LYS A 8 11.51 -3.61 19.18
CA LYS A 8 12.51 -4.32 18.38
C LYS A 8 11.96 -5.72 18.09
N GLN A 9 11.73 -6.05 16.82
CA GLN A 9 11.35 -7.42 16.43
C GLN A 9 12.54 -8.38 16.61
N LYS A 10 12.23 -9.59 17.08
CA LYS A 10 13.17 -10.66 17.41
C LYS A 10 13.06 -11.72 16.32
N ALA A 11 14.21 -12.10 15.74
CA ALA A 11 14.33 -13.00 14.61
C ALA A 11 13.60 -14.34 14.81
N GLY A 12 12.69 -14.67 13.89
CA GLY A 12 12.00 -15.95 13.82
C GLY A 12 11.24 -16.14 12.51
N SER A 13 11.74 -17.04 11.66
CA SER A 13 11.22 -17.52 10.37
C SER A 13 11.48 -16.62 9.14
N GLU A 14 12.59 -16.90 8.43
CA GLU A 14 13.22 -16.13 7.34
C GLU A 14 12.45 -16.03 6.00
N ARG A 15 11.14 -16.30 5.94
CA ARG A 15 10.36 -16.13 4.69
C ARG A 15 9.21 -15.16 4.90
N GLY A 16 9.40 -13.92 4.47
CA GLY A 16 8.33 -12.92 4.34
C GLY A 16 8.26 -11.82 5.41
N GLU A 17 9.31 -11.64 6.23
CA GLU A 17 9.40 -10.53 7.18
C GLU A 17 9.86 -9.24 6.46
N ILE A 18 9.23 -8.12 6.78
CA ILE A 18 9.61 -6.81 6.23
C ILE A 18 10.99 -6.43 6.79
N ASN A 19 11.96 -6.23 5.90
CA ASN A 19 13.33 -5.87 6.24
C ASN A 19 13.90 -4.88 5.21
N CYS A 20 15.07 -4.29 5.49
CA CYS A 20 15.68 -3.30 4.61
C CYS A 20 15.94 -3.84 3.20
N ALA A 21 16.28 -5.13 3.02
CA ALA A 21 16.53 -5.70 1.70
C ALA A 21 15.26 -5.73 0.85
N LEU A 22 14.15 -6.26 1.40
CA LEU A 22 12.85 -6.26 0.73
C LEU A 22 12.39 -4.84 0.42
N LEU A 23 12.53 -3.92 1.38
CA LEU A 23 12.14 -2.52 1.19
C LEU A 23 12.97 -1.86 0.08
N SER A 24 14.28 -2.11 0.06
CA SER A 24 15.17 -1.57 -0.97
C SER A 24 14.80 -2.05 -2.37
N GLU A 25 14.52 -3.34 -2.51
CA GLU A 25 14.03 -3.93 -3.76
C GLU A 25 12.70 -3.30 -4.19
N SER A 26 11.76 -3.15 -3.24
CA SER A 26 10.41 -2.65 -3.50
C SER A 26 10.37 -1.19 -3.95
N VAL A 27 11.29 -0.36 -3.44
CA VAL A 27 11.35 1.07 -3.76
C VAL A 27 12.43 1.43 -4.78
N GLY A 28 13.28 0.46 -5.16
CA GLY A 28 14.37 0.67 -6.12
C GLY A 28 15.56 1.48 -5.59
N GLN A 29 15.63 1.74 -4.28
CA GLN A 29 16.71 2.50 -3.63
C GLN A 29 17.12 1.86 -2.31
N GLU A 30 18.41 1.88 -2.00
CA GLU A 30 18.97 1.29 -0.77
C GLU A 30 18.45 1.97 0.51
N VAL A 31 17.64 1.22 1.26
CA VAL A 31 17.10 1.59 2.57
C VAL A 31 18.11 1.17 3.65
N SER A 32 18.62 2.15 4.41
CA SER A 32 19.56 1.92 5.51
C SER A 32 18.85 1.48 6.79
N SER A 33 17.69 2.09 7.06
CA SER A 33 16.85 1.74 8.21
C SER A 33 15.40 2.13 7.96
N PHE A 34 14.50 1.61 8.78
CA PHE A 34 13.10 1.99 8.73
C PHE A 34 12.48 2.00 10.13
N SER A 35 11.35 2.66 10.24
CA SER A 35 10.46 2.56 11.40
C SER A 35 9.02 2.38 10.93
N SER A 36 8.12 1.99 11.82
CA SER A 36 6.73 1.72 11.45
C SER A 36 5.76 2.17 12.53
N ASP A 37 4.68 2.81 12.09
CA ASP A 37 3.54 3.16 12.94
C ASP A 37 2.31 2.36 12.52
N ARG A 38 1.62 1.77 13.48
CA ARG A 38 0.38 1.03 13.20
C ARG A 38 -0.76 2.00 12.90
N ILE A 39 -1.39 1.82 11.73
CA ILE A 39 -2.59 2.55 11.34
C ILE A 39 -3.82 1.87 11.92
N GLN A 40 -4.00 0.58 11.62
CA GLN A 40 -5.16 -0.19 12.10
C GLN A 40 -4.89 -1.69 12.12
N SER A 41 -5.66 -2.42 12.93
CA SER A 41 -5.70 -3.89 12.88
C SER A 41 -6.73 -4.36 11.84
N LEU A 42 -6.46 -5.50 11.21
CA LEU A 42 -7.41 -6.17 10.33
C LEU A 42 -8.46 -6.93 11.16
N TRP A 43 -9.59 -7.22 10.51
CA TRP A 43 -10.73 -7.83 11.17
C TRP A 43 -10.38 -9.20 11.74
N ALA A 44 -10.97 -9.51 12.91
CA ALA A 44 -10.78 -10.78 13.60
C ALA A 44 -9.29 -11.13 13.84
N GLY A 45 -8.40 -10.14 13.92
CA GLY A 45 -6.98 -10.36 14.18
C GLY A 45 -6.21 -10.94 13.00
N TYR A 46 -6.66 -10.74 11.75
CA TYR A 46 -6.02 -11.28 10.55
C TYR A 46 -4.75 -10.52 10.15
N GLY A 47 -4.16 -9.75 11.07
CA GLY A 47 -2.99 -8.91 10.81
C GLY A 47 -3.30 -7.43 10.96
N GLU A 48 -2.59 -6.58 10.21
CA GLU A 48 -2.60 -5.13 10.41
C GLU A 48 -2.19 -4.34 9.17
N ILE A 49 -2.44 -3.03 9.24
CA ILE A 49 -1.93 -2.03 8.31
C ILE A 49 -1.01 -1.09 9.09
N THR A 50 0.18 -0.88 8.58
CA THR A 50 1.20 0.01 9.15
C THR A 50 1.70 0.99 8.10
N ARG A 51 2.08 2.18 8.54
CA ARG A 51 2.89 3.11 7.75
C ARG A 51 4.35 2.84 8.06
N ILE A 52 5.16 2.65 7.04
CA ILE A 52 6.61 2.48 7.16
C ILE A 52 7.27 3.79 6.75
N HIS A 53 8.14 4.31 7.60
CA HIS A 53 9.02 5.44 7.31
C HIS A 53 10.39 4.92 6.89
N LEU A 54 10.90 5.40 5.76
CA LEU A 54 12.10 4.91 5.13
C LEU A 54 13.25 5.90 5.30
N GLU A 55 14.41 5.40 5.72
CA GLU A 55 15.67 6.14 5.73
C GLU A 55 16.62 5.48 4.74
N TYR A 56 17.20 6.28 3.84
CA TYR A 56 18.04 5.78 2.75
C TYR A 56 19.53 5.85 3.10
N ALA A 57 20.35 4.98 2.50
CA ALA A 57 21.80 4.93 2.77
C ALA A 57 22.58 6.08 2.13
N ALA A 58 22.07 6.63 1.03
CA ALA A 58 22.61 7.78 0.34
C ALA A 58 21.48 8.75 -0.01
N GLU A 59 21.80 10.05 -0.07
CA GLU A 59 20.93 11.03 -0.72
C GLU A 59 20.71 10.55 -2.17
N GLY A 60 19.43 10.39 -2.55
CA GLY A 60 19.06 9.79 -3.83
C GLY A 60 19.75 10.47 -5.01
N LYS A 61 19.93 9.75 -6.13
CA LYS A 61 20.40 10.38 -7.37
C LYS A 61 19.46 11.54 -7.70
N SER A 62 20.02 12.72 -7.92
CA SER A 62 19.26 13.94 -8.22
C SER A 62 18.26 13.68 -9.36
N GLY A 63 16.96 13.65 -9.05
CA GLY A 63 15.88 13.52 -10.02
C GLY A 63 14.95 12.31 -9.85
N GLU A 64 15.30 11.28 -9.06
CA GLU A 64 14.37 10.19 -8.73
C GLU A 64 13.66 10.47 -7.40
N TYR A 65 12.32 10.54 -7.43
CA TYR A 65 11.51 10.66 -6.23
C TYR A 65 11.48 9.33 -5.49
N ALA A 66 12.15 9.27 -4.34
CA ALA A 66 12.07 8.14 -3.42
C ALA A 66 11.04 8.45 -2.32
N PRO A 67 10.06 7.57 -2.08
CA PRO A 67 9.03 7.83 -1.07
C PRO A 67 9.65 7.86 0.33
N SER A 68 9.30 8.87 1.14
CA SER A 68 9.67 8.88 2.56
C SER A 68 8.82 7.92 3.39
N THR A 69 7.59 7.61 2.92
CA THR A 69 6.68 6.65 3.55
C THR A 69 6.03 5.70 2.54
N ILE A 70 5.76 4.48 2.99
CA ILE A 70 4.94 3.49 2.27
C ILE A 70 3.93 2.84 3.23
N ILE A 71 2.91 2.19 2.68
CA ILE A 71 1.91 1.45 3.46
C ILE A 71 2.18 -0.05 3.36
N ALA A 72 2.32 -0.71 4.50
CA ALA A 72 2.38 -2.16 4.59
C ALA A 72 1.07 -2.72 5.15
N LYS A 73 0.38 -3.55 4.37
CA LYS A 73 -0.73 -4.38 4.85
C LYS A 73 -0.25 -5.82 4.94
N VAL A 74 -0.39 -6.37 6.13
CA VAL A 74 0.07 -7.71 6.47
C VAL A 74 -1.15 -8.53 6.85
N VAL A 75 -1.43 -9.58 6.08
CA VAL A 75 -2.54 -10.50 6.30
C VAL A 75 -1.99 -11.84 6.78
N HIS A 76 -2.30 -12.18 8.03
CA HIS A 76 -1.92 -13.43 8.69
C HIS A 76 -3.12 -13.99 9.47
N PRO A 77 -3.97 -14.80 8.81
CA PRO A 77 -5.11 -15.43 9.47
C PRO A 77 -4.65 -16.38 10.57
N GLN A 78 -5.42 -16.45 11.67
CA GLN A 78 -5.14 -17.41 12.73
C GLN A 78 -5.34 -18.84 12.21
N ARG A 79 -4.45 -19.74 12.63
CA ARG A 79 -4.55 -21.16 12.27
C ARG A 79 -5.76 -21.80 12.95
N GLY A 80 -6.53 -22.58 12.21
CA GLY A 80 -7.67 -23.33 12.74
C GLY A 80 -9.00 -22.56 12.78
N GLU A 81 -9.02 -21.29 12.37
CA GLU A 81 -10.26 -20.58 12.06
C GLU A 81 -11.00 -21.28 10.91
N THR A 82 -12.32 -21.44 11.03
CA THR A 82 -13.17 -22.11 10.02
C THR A 82 -14.52 -21.41 9.90
N GLY A 83 -15.28 -21.74 8.85
CA GLY A 83 -16.64 -21.23 8.62
C GLY A 83 -16.72 -20.09 7.61
N GLU A 84 -17.95 -19.74 7.22
CA GLU A 84 -18.22 -18.81 6.11
C GLU A 84 -17.57 -17.44 6.30
N GLY A 85 -17.55 -16.95 7.54
CA GLY A 85 -16.91 -15.68 7.87
C GLY A 85 -15.40 -15.70 7.64
N HIS A 86 -14.72 -16.82 7.89
CA HIS A 86 -13.30 -17.01 7.62
C HIS A 86 -13.05 -17.08 6.11
N GLU A 87 -13.78 -17.96 5.42
CA GLU A 87 -13.66 -18.17 3.98
C GLU A 87 -13.90 -16.88 3.18
N ARG A 88 -14.90 -16.10 3.55
CA ARG A 88 -15.18 -14.80 2.92
C ARG A 88 -14.00 -13.84 3.05
N LYS A 89 -13.35 -13.78 4.23
CA LYS A 89 -12.18 -12.90 4.43
C LYS A 89 -11.00 -13.37 3.59
N LEU A 90 -10.71 -14.67 3.58
CA LEU A 90 -9.63 -15.23 2.73
C LEU A 90 -9.86 -14.89 1.26
N LYS A 91 -11.09 -15.09 0.77
CA LYS A 91 -11.46 -14.76 -0.61
C LYS A 91 -11.31 -13.26 -0.89
N SER A 92 -11.71 -12.39 0.04
CA SER A 92 -11.52 -10.94 -0.09
C SER A 92 -10.04 -10.57 -0.23
N TYR A 93 -9.14 -11.15 0.57
CA TYR A 93 -7.71 -10.88 0.47
C TYR A 93 -7.08 -11.44 -0.81
N GLN A 94 -7.54 -12.60 -1.30
CA GLN A 94 -7.12 -13.15 -2.60
C GLN A 94 -7.52 -12.24 -3.77
N VAL A 95 -8.76 -11.72 -3.74
CA VAL A 95 -9.24 -10.76 -4.74
C VAL A 95 -8.42 -9.47 -4.70
N GLU A 96 -8.12 -8.97 -3.51
CA GLU A 96 -7.28 -7.77 -3.33
C GLU A 96 -5.84 -7.99 -3.81
N ALA A 97 -5.24 -9.15 -3.54
CA ALA A 97 -3.92 -9.51 -4.05
C ALA A 97 -3.90 -9.55 -5.57
N CYS A 98 -4.89 -10.19 -6.19
CA CYS A 98 -5.04 -10.19 -7.64
C CYS A 98 -5.22 -8.77 -8.21
N PHE A 99 -6.03 -7.94 -7.56
CA PHE A 99 -6.22 -6.55 -7.97
C PHE A 99 -4.89 -5.78 -7.99
N TYR A 100 -4.10 -5.84 -6.91
CA TYR A 100 -2.83 -5.11 -6.85
C TYR A 100 -1.70 -5.76 -7.67
N ALA A 101 -1.74 -7.07 -7.91
CA ALA A 101 -0.75 -7.74 -8.75
C ALA A 101 -0.98 -7.48 -10.25
N GLU A 102 -2.23 -7.44 -10.70
CA GLU A 102 -2.57 -7.47 -12.13
C GLU A 102 -3.34 -6.21 -12.59
N VAL A 103 -4.41 -5.85 -11.88
CA VAL A 103 -5.36 -4.82 -12.34
C VAL A 103 -4.84 -3.41 -12.12
N ALA A 104 -4.31 -3.11 -10.93
CA ALA A 104 -3.81 -1.78 -10.59
C ALA A 104 -2.62 -1.36 -11.48
N PRO A 105 -1.61 -2.20 -11.76
CA PRO A 105 -0.54 -1.87 -12.71
C PRO A 105 -1.08 -1.56 -14.11
N ALA A 106 -2.00 -2.38 -14.64
CA ALA A 106 -2.60 -2.17 -15.95
C ALA A 106 -3.38 -0.85 -16.02
N PHE A 107 -4.16 -0.55 -14.99
CA PHE A 107 -4.89 0.70 -14.86
C PHE A 107 -3.94 1.91 -14.83
N LEU A 108 -2.89 1.87 -14.01
CA LEU A 108 -1.90 2.94 -13.90
C LEU A 108 -1.16 3.18 -15.23
N ALA A 109 -0.82 2.10 -15.95
CA ALA A 109 -0.21 2.20 -17.28
C ALA A 109 -1.17 2.84 -18.31
N ALA A 110 -2.44 2.43 -18.31
CA ALA A 110 -3.46 3.00 -19.19
C ALA A 110 -3.76 4.48 -18.85
N ALA A 111 -3.75 4.85 -17.58
CA ALA A 111 -3.87 6.22 -17.10
C ALA A 111 -2.69 7.10 -17.56
N ALA A 112 -1.46 6.62 -17.41
CA ALA A 112 -0.26 7.32 -17.85
C ALA A 112 -0.25 7.56 -19.38
N ALA A 113 -0.66 6.56 -20.17
CA ALA A 113 -0.74 6.67 -21.64
C ALA A 113 -1.75 7.72 -22.13
N ARG A 114 -2.75 8.08 -21.32
CA ARG A 114 -3.78 9.08 -21.66
C ARG A 114 -3.34 10.52 -21.39
N GLY A 115 -2.10 10.75 -20.95
CA GLY A 115 -1.55 12.09 -20.77
C GLY A 115 -1.89 12.76 -19.43
N GLY A 116 -2.14 11.98 -18.38
CA GLY A 116 -2.25 12.47 -16.99
C GLY A 116 -0.92 12.94 -16.42
N GLY A 117 -0.23 13.83 -17.14
CA GLY A 117 1.08 14.36 -16.81
C GLY A 117 1.18 15.82 -17.24
N GLY A 118 0.66 16.72 -16.40
CA GLY A 118 0.75 18.15 -16.65
C GLY A 118 -0.25 18.97 -15.84
N GLY A 119 0.05 19.18 -14.56
CA GLY A 119 -0.44 20.31 -13.75
C GLY A 119 -1.95 20.58 -13.81
N GLY A 120 -2.75 19.77 -13.12
CA GLY A 120 -4.16 20.11 -12.83
C GLY A 120 -5.21 19.08 -13.26
N GLY A 121 -4.82 17.86 -13.63
CA GLY A 121 -5.73 16.76 -13.92
C GLY A 121 -6.09 15.97 -12.66
N ALA A 122 -7.30 15.44 -12.58
CA ALA A 122 -7.66 14.46 -11.55
C ALA A 122 -6.81 13.20 -11.75
N ASP A 123 -5.64 13.19 -11.13
CA ASP A 123 -4.67 12.10 -11.18
C ASP A 123 -5.34 10.84 -10.63
N PHE A 124 -5.22 9.76 -11.39
CA PHE A 124 -5.92 8.49 -11.16
C PHE A 124 -5.39 7.76 -9.93
N ALA A 125 -5.64 8.31 -8.74
CA ALA A 125 -5.05 7.89 -7.48
C ALA A 125 -5.48 6.45 -7.12
N VAL A 126 -4.56 5.51 -7.35
CA VAL A 126 -4.60 4.15 -6.83
C VAL A 126 -3.26 3.94 -6.13
N PRO A 127 -3.20 3.35 -4.92
CA PRO A 127 -1.93 3.01 -4.30
C PRO A 127 -1.10 2.15 -5.25
N ARG A 128 0.08 2.63 -5.62
CA ARG A 128 0.97 1.91 -6.51
C ARG A 128 1.46 0.65 -5.80
N PRO A 129 1.32 -0.55 -6.39
CA PRO A 129 1.88 -1.76 -5.81
C PRO A 129 3.41 -1.72 -5.94
N LEU A 130 4.10 -1.68 -4.81
CA LEU A 130 5.56 -1.76 -4.73
C LEU A 130 6.02 -3.21 -4.58
N HIS A 131 5.26 -3.99 -3.81
CA HIS A 131 5.43 -5.43 -3.66
C HIS A 131 4.10 -6.06 -3.25
N VAL A 132 3.73 -7.16 -3.89
CA VAL A 132 2.54 -7.93 -3.53
C VAL A 132 2.93 -9.41 -3.49
N ARG A 133 2.64 -10.06 -2.38
CA ARG A 133 2.86 -11.50 -2.20
C ARG A 133 1.62 -12.11 -1.58
N ALA A 134 1.15 -13.21 -2.15
CA ALA A 134 0.06 -14.01 -1.62
C ALA A 134 0.51 -15.48 -1.59
N ASP A 135 0.71 -16.01 -0.38
CA ASP A 135 1.18 -17.38 -0.15
C ASP A 135 0.17 -18.14 0.69
N GLY A 136 -0.66 -18.96 0.02
CA GLY A 136 -1.76 -19.65 0.67
C GLY A 136 -2.78 -18.67 1.25
N ASN A 137 -2.80 -18.57 2.58
CA ASN A 137 -3.72 -17.70 3.32
C ASN A 137 -3.04 -16.41 3.82
N ASP A 138 -1.71 -16.32 3.71
CA ASP A 138 -0.94 -15.15 4.09
C ASP A 138 -0.80 -14.20 2.89
N ALA A 139 -0.82 -12.90 3.15
CA ALA A 139 -0.52 -11.91 2.13
C ALA A 139 0.26 -10.72 2.69
N LEU A 140 1.15 -10.18 1.87
CA LEU A 140 1.87 -8.94 2.13
C LEU A 140 1.64 -7.99 0.96
N PHE A 141 1.22 -6.77 1.29
CA PHE A 141 1.10 -5.67 0.35
C PHE A 141 2.01 -4.53 0.83
N LEU A 142 2.96 -4.13 0.00
CA LEU A 142 3.67 -2.87 0.13
C LEU A 142 3.15 -1.95 -0.97
N LEU A 143 2.53 -0.85 -0.57
CA LEU A 143 1.83 0.08 -1.43
C LEU A 143 2.36 1.51 -1.22
N SER A 144 2.28 2.37 -2.22
CA SER A 144 2.59 3.79 -2.05
C SER A 144 1.66 4.46 -1.04
N ASP A 145 2.18 5.39 -0.23
CA ASP A 145 1.36 6.18 0.70
C ASP A 145 0.68 7.35 0.00
N ILE A 146 -0.51 7.09 -0.55
CA ILE A 146 -1.30 8.11 -1.25
C ILE A 146 -1.71 9.29 -0.35
N GLY A 147 -1.66 9.13 0.98
CA GLY A 147 -1.97 10.21 1.91
C GLY A 147 -0.95 11.35 1.88
N VAL A 148 0.25 11.10 1.33
CA VAL A 148 1.27 12.14 1.12
C VAL A 148 0.84 13.09 0.00
N ASP A 149 0.36 12.54 -1.11
CA ASP A 149 -0.06 13.29 -2.28
C ASP A 149 -1.48 13.88 -2.12
N TYR A 150 -2.33 13.21 -1.35
CA TYR A 150 -3.72 13.59 -1.09
C TYR A 150 -4.02 13.70 0.42
N PRO A 151 -3.45 14.69 1.13
CA PRO A 151 -3.57 14.79 2.58
C PRO A 151 -4.94 15.28 3.07
N GLN A 152 -5.76 15.84 2.17
CA GLN A 152 -7.07 16.39 2.51
C GLN A 152 -8.16 15.35 2.30
N THR A 153 -8.95 15.10 3.36
CA THR A 153 -10.21 14.38 3.25
C THR A 153 -11.35 15.38 3.28
N SER A 154 -12.12 15.49 2.19
CA SER A 154 -13.37 16.26 2.19
C SER A 154 -14.51 15.36 2.65
N TRP A 155 -15.36 15.89 3.53
CA TRP A 155 -16.61 15.25 3.97
C TRP A 155 -17.77 16.01 3.35
N GLY A 156 -17.96 15.85 2.04
CA GLY A 156 -18.99 16.54 1.26
C GLY A 156 -18.82 16.27 -0.23
N PHE A 157 -19.92 16.29 -0.97
CA PHE A 157 -19.93 16.18 -2.43
C PHE A 157 -20.66 17.40 -2.98
N ASP A 158 -19.93 18.32 -3.58
CA ASP A 158 -20.47 19.44 -4.35
C ASP A 158 -19.96 19.37 -5.80
N ALA A 159 -20.52 20.23 -6.66
CA ALA A 159 -20.21 20.20 -8.08
C ALA A 159 -18.72 20.50 -8.38
N GLU A 160 -18.04 21.26 -7.52
CA GLU A 160 -16.62 21.62 -7.69
C GLU A 160 -15.69 20.50 -7.22
N THR A 161 -16.03 19.83 -6.12
CA THR A 161 -15.25 18.72 -5.53
C THR A 161 -15.55 17.35 -6.15
N GLY A 162 -16.71 17.19 -6.81
CA GLY A 162 -17.18 15.93 -7.38
C GLY A 162 -16.62 15.58 -8.76
N ALA A 163 -16.12 16.56 -9.52
CA ALA A 163 -15.64 16.35 -10.89
C ALA A 163 -14.43 15.39 -10.95
N GLY A 164 -13.51 15.50 -9.99
CA GLY A 164 -12.31 14.65 -9.93
C GLY A 164 -12.64 13.16 -9.69
N PRO A 165 -13.36 12.80 -8.61
CA PRO A 165 -13.78 11.43 -8.36
C PRO A 165 -14.61 10.80 -9.49
N LEU A 166 -15.46 11.57 -10.17
CA LEU A 166 -16.24 11.08 -11.31
C LEU A 166 -15.36 10.79 -12.53
N ALA A 167 -14.39 11.67 -12.84
CA ALA A 167 -13.43 11.41 -13.89
C ALA A 167 -12.58 10.16 -13.59
N TRP A 168 -12.18 9.99 -12.33
CA TRP A 168 -11.48 8.79 -11.85
C TRP A 168 -12.31 7.52 -12.09
N LEU A 169 -13.58 7.52 -11.66
CA LEU A 169 -14.49 6.38 -11.83
C LEU A 169 -14.71 6.05 -13.31
N ALA A 170 -14.85 7.05 -14.17
CA ALA A 170 -15.05 6.85 -15.60
C ALA A 170 -13.82 6.17 -16.24
N ALA A 171 -12.61 6.63 -15.91
CA ALA A 171 -11.40 6.02 -16.45
C ALA A 171 -11.13 4.64 -15.89
N PHE A 172 -11.45 4.39 -14.60
CA PHE A 172 -11.33 3.07 -13.99
C PHE A 172 -12.18 2.03 -14.71
N HIS A 173 -13.40 2.38 -15.13
CA HIS A 173 -14.25 1.49 -15.92
C HIS A 173 -13.84 1.35 -17.40
N ALA A 174 -13.00 2.24 -17.91
CA ALA A 174 -12.57 2.26 -19.31
C ALA A 174 -11.17 1.65 -19.53
N ALA A 175 -10.53 1.15 -18.48
CA ALA A 175 -9.28 0.39 -18.53
C ALA A 175 -9.58 -1.11 -18.55
#